data_AF-A0A7U9RHM6-F1
#
_entry.id   AF-A0A7U9RHM6-F1
#
_cell.length_a   1.000
_cell.length_b   1.000
_cell.length_c   1.000
_cell.angle_alpha   90.00
_cell.angle_beta   90.00
_cell.angle_gamma   90.00
#
_symmetry.space_group_name_H-M   'P 1'
#
loop_
_entity.id
_entity.type
_entity.pdbx_description
1 polymer ?
#
loop_
_entity_poly.entity_id
_entity_poly.type
_entity_poly.pdbx_seq_one_letter_code
_entity_poly.pdbx_strand_id
1 'polypeptide(L)' 'MEDESFGIGVNVGIHLYQQKVITAHKCREPLVIGDSLYYVQDGRERLAEFLEKICK' A
#
# COMPACT_ATOMS: atom_id res chain seq x y z
N MET A 1 3.67 29.87 9.16
CA MET A 1 3.85 29.80 7.69
C MET A 1 4.79 28.66 7.31
N GLU A 2 5.95 28.52 7.97
CA GLU A 2 6.86 27.38 7.75
C GLU A 2 6.24 26.03 8.18
N ASP A 3 5.60 25.96 9.35
CA ASP A 3 4.96 24.73 9.84
C ASP A 3 3.84 24.20 8.93
N GLU A 4 3.09 25.11 8.32
CA GLU A 4 2.01 24.77 7.39
C GLU A 4 2.57 24.23 6.07
N SER A 5 3.65 24.83 5.57
CA SER A 5 4.35 24.36 4.37
C SER A 5 4.97 22.98 4.58
N PHE A 6 5.53 22.74 5.77
CA PHE A 6 6.03 21.43 6.18
C PHE A 6 4.89 20.40 6.23
N GLY A 7 3.78 20.72 6.89
CA GLY A 7 2.61 19.84 6.98
C GLY A 7 2.03 19.48 5.61
N ILE A 8 1.94 20.46 4.70
CA ILE A 8 1.51 20.24 3.31
C ILE A 8 2.48 19.29 2.60
N GLY A 9 3.80 19.52 2.72
CA GLY A 9 4.81 18.66 2.12
C GLY A 9 4.69 17.20 2.56
N VAL A 10 4.50 16.96 3.87
CA VAL A 10 4.29 15.62 4.42
C VAL A 10 3.02 14.98 3.86
N ASN A 11 1.90 15.71 3.85
CA ASN A 11 0.62 15.18 3.37
C ASN A 11 0.66 14.83 1.88
N VAL A 12 1.25 15.71 1.05
CA VAL A 12 1.48 15.43 -0.38
C VAL A 12 2.33 14.18 -0.57
N GLY A 13 3.41 14.04 0.19
CA GLY A 13 4.25 12.84 0.16
C GLY A 13 3.45 11.57 0.46
N ILE A 14 2.69 11.55 1.55
CA ILE A 14 1.83 10.41 1.93
C ILE A 14 0.83 10.10 0.82
N HIS A 15 0.17 11.12 0.27
CA HIS A 15 -0.83 10.96 -0.77
C HIS A 15 -0.25 10.31 -2.04
N LEU A 16 0.94 10.73 -2.47
CA LEU A 16 1.62 10.15 -3.64
C LEU A 16 1.93 8.66 -3.44
N TYR A 17 2.38 8.24 -2.25
CA TYR A 17 2.62 6.83 -1.96
C TYR A 17 1.32 6.01 -1.93
N GLN A 18 0.24 6.55 -1.34
CA GLN A 18 -1.06 5.89 -1.36
C GLN A 18 -1.58 5.69 -2.80
N GLN A 19 -1.44 6.69 -3.67
CA GLN A 19 -1.85 6.57 -5.07
C GLN A 19 -1.03 5.52 -5.84
N LYS A 20 0.27 5.38 -5.55
CA LYS A 20 1.08 4.31 -6.13
C LYS A 20 0.55 2.93 -5.76
N VAL A 21 0.20 2.70 -4.50
CA VAL A 21 -0.38 1.42 -4.04
C VAL A 21 -1.71 1.13 -4.75
N ILE A 22 -2.60 2.14 -4.79
CA ILE A 22 -3.92 2.00 -5.44
C ILE A 22 -3.75 1.71 -6.94
N THR A 23 -2.82 2.39 -7.61
CA THR A 23 -2.57 2.21 -9.04
C THR A 23 -2.02 0.81 -9.34
N ALA A 24 -1.02 0.35 -8.58
CA ALA A 24 -0.47 -1.00 -8.71
C ALA A 24 -1.57 -2.06 -8.55
N HIS A 25 -2.45 -1.91 -7.55
CA HIS A 25 -3.59 -2.80 -7.35
C HIS A 25 -4.55 -2.80 -8.54
N LYS A 26 -4.95 -1.61 -9.04
CA LYS A 26 -5.87 -1.47 -10.19
C LYS A 26 -5.30 -2.09 -11.46
N CYS A 27 -4.01 -1.91 -11.71
CA CYS A 27 -3.32 -2.45 -12.89
C CYS A 27 -2.90 -3.92 -12.73
N ARG A 28 -3.10 -4.52 -11.55
CA ARG A 28 -2.59 -5.86 -11.19
C ARG A 28 -1.07 -5.97 -11.38
N GLU A 29 -0.37 -4.87 -11.12
CA GLU A 29 1.08 -4.80 -11.16
C GLU A 29 1.67 -5.02 -9.76
N PRO A 30 2.86 -5.62 -9.67
CA PRO A 30 3.55 -5.72 -8.40
C PRO A 30 4.02 -4.33 -7.94
N LEU A 31 3.93 -4.09 -6.63
CA LEU A 31 4.44 -2.88 -5.99
C LEU A 31 5.91 -3.11 -5.59
N VAL A 32 6.82 -2.33 -6.14
CA VAL A 32 8.24 -2.38 -5.77
C VAL A 32 8.55 -1.30 -4.74
N ILE A 33 9.03 -1.70 -3.56
CA ILE A 33 9.50 -0.78 -2.50
C ILE A 33 10.95 -1.14 -2.19
N GLY A 34 11.88 -0.23 -2.52
CA GLY A 34 13.31 -0.56 -2.53
C GLY A 34 13.59 -1.66 -3.56
N ASP A 35 14.22 -2.74 -3.11
CA ASP A 35 14.49 -3.94 -3.93
C ASP A 35 13.48 -5.08 -3.69
N SER A 36 12.41 -4.81 -2.92
CA SER A 36 11.42 -5.80 -2.53
C SER A 36 10.13 -5.68 -3.34
N LEU A 37 9.64 -6.82 -3.83
CA LEU A 37 8.36 -6.97 -4.53
C LEU A 37 7.23 -7.28 -3.55
N TYR A 38 6.15 -6.52 -3.66
CA TYR A 38 4.92 -6.68 -2.88
C TYR A 38 3.73 -6.88 -3.82
N TYR A 39 2.77 -7.68 -3.39
CA TYR A 39 1.49 -7.87 -4.07
C TYR A 39 0.38 -7.37 -3.16
N VAL A 40 -0.55 -6.59 -3.72
CA VAL A 40 -1.70 -6.10 -2.96
C VAL A 40 -2.73 -7.22 -2.90
N GLN A 41 -2.92 -7.77 -1.70
CA GLN A 41 -3.93 -8.79 -1.46
C GLN A 41 -5.33 -8.19 -1.35
N ASP A 42 -6.30 -8.88 -1.92
CA ASP A 42 -7.71 -8.59 -1.69
C ASP A 42 -8.22 -9.20 -0.36
N GLY A 43 -9.43 -8.80 0.03
CA GLY A 43 -10.03 -9.27 1.29
C GLY A 43 -10.29 -10.78 1.33
N ARG A 44 -10.49 -11.43 0.19
CA ARG A 44 -10.70 -12.88 0.10
C ARG A 44 -9.40 -13.62 0.27
N GLU A 45 -8.33 -13.17 -0.38
CA GLU A 45 -6.98 -13.71 -0.23
C GLU A 45 -6.54 -13.62 1.24
N ARG A 46 -6.74 -12.46 1.87
CA ARG A 46 -6.41 -12.27 3.29
C ARG A 46 -7.23 -13.14 4.23
N LEU A 47 -8.51 -13.35 3.93
CA LEU A 47 -9.37 -14.26 4.70
C LEU A 47 -8.91 -15.71 4.55
N ALA A 48 -8.58 -16.15 3.33
CA ALA A 48 -8.11 -17.49 3.05
C ALA A 48 -6.81 -17.79 3.82
N GLU A 49 -5.83 -16.87 3.79
CA GLU A 49 -4.60 -17.01 4.57
C GLU A 49 -4.84 -17.08 6.08
N PHE A 50 -5.77 -16.25 6.59
CA PHE A 50 -6.10 -16.26 8.02
C PHE A 50 -6.69 -17.62 8.42
N LEU A 51 -7.68 -18.10 7.67
CA LEU A 51 -8.30 -19.41 7.90
C LEU A 51 -7.26 -20.54 7.86
N GLU A 52 -6.36 -20.50 6.88
CA GLU A 52 -5.29 -21.51 6.78
C GLU A 52 -4.36 -21.51 7.99
N LYS A 53 -4.04 -20.34 8.55
CA LYS A 53 -3.18 -20.21 9.76
C LYS A 53 -3.84 -20.69 11.05
N ILE A 54 -5.17 -20.65 11.16
CA ILE A 54 -5.88 -21.05 12.39
C ILE A 54 -6.43 -22.48 12.32
N CYS A 55 -6.64 -23.00 11.12
CA CYS A 55 -7.19 -24.35 10.90
C CYS A 55 -6.11 -25.42 10.70
N LYS A 56 -4.84 -25.04 10.52
CA LYS A 56 -3.65 -25.91 10.55
C LYS A 56 -2.82 -25.59 11.78
#